data_AF-A0A0M3DEE4-F1
#
_entry.id   AF-A0A0M3DEE4-F1
#
_cell.length_a   1.000
_cell.length_b   1.000
_cell.length_c   1.000
_cell.angle_alpha   90.00
_cell.angle_beta   90.00
_cell.angle_gamma   90.00
#
_symmetry.space_group_name_H-M   'P 1'
#
loop_
_entity.id
_entity.type
_entity.pdbx_description
1 polymer ?
#
loop_
_entity_poly.entity_id
_entity_poly.type
_entity_poly.pdbx_seq_one_letter_code
_entity_poly.pdbx_strand_id
1 'polypeptide(L)'
;MKDIKITTKIGFALLGLIKKMNIKDKIIKMSKEQMQLSAKKDMLFRELYSRNENKDEDITEEVAMRLLNEHVDIAKQISDIDVVLNDSGIEFAFDIIEKLPEVEKEFNKTMATIYGVKEKEIEEKEIDEVVEMIMAVFNSKSFQGLFKKMNK
;
A
#
# COMPACT_ATOMS: atom_id res chain seq x y z
N MET A 1 1.68 -14.59 -1.90
CA MET A 1 1.13 -13.82 -3.05
C MET A 1 2.19 -13.72 -4.15
N LYS A 2 1.80 -13.86 -5.43
CA LYS A 2 2.68 -13.57 -6.57
C LYS A 2 3.08 -12.09 -6.53
N ASP A 3 4.37 -11.80 -6.71
CA ASP A 3 4.83 -10.41 -6.86
C ASP A 3 4.29 -9.83 -8.17
N ILE A 4 3.42 -8.83 -8.09
CA ILE A 4 2.77 -8.23 -9.26
C ILE A 4 3.83 -7.41 -10.01
N LYS A 5 4.15 -7.84 -11.22
CA LYS A 5 5.10 -7.17 -12.10
C LYS A 5 4.38 -6.25 -13.07
N ILE A 6 4.52 -4.94 -12.86
CA ILE A 6 3.93 -3.93 -13.75
C ILE A 6 4.78 -3.78 -15.01
N THR A 7 4.36 -4.49 -16.07
CA THR A 7 4.89 -4.31 -17.43
C THR A 7 4.28 -3.06 -18.08
N THR A 8 4.81 -2.61 -19.23
CA THR A 8 4.24 -1.48 -19.98
C THR A 8 2.76 -1.67 -20.32
N LYS A 9 2.36 -2.89 -20.73
CA LYS A 9 0.95 -3.22 -21.02
C LYS A 9 0.07 -3.02 -19.78
N ILE A 10 0.52 -3.53 -18.63
CA ILE A 10 -0.19 -3.38 -17.35
C ILE A 10 -0.23 -1.91 -16.92
N GLY A 11 0.88 -1.18 -17.07
CA GLY A 11 0.96 0.23 -16.76
C GLY A 11 -0.04 1.07 -17.56
N PHE A 12 -0.20 0.81 -18.86
CA PHE A 12 -1.19 1.51 -19.68
C PHE A 12 -2.63 1.18 -19.29
N ALA A 13 -2.93 -0.09 -18.97
CA ALA A 13 -4.25 -0.47 -18.48
C ALA A 13 -4.59 0.24 -17.16
N LEU A 14 -3.64 0.24 -16.20
CA LEU A 14 -3.80 0.94 -14.93
C LEU A 14 -3.97 2.44 -15.09
N LEU A 15 -3.19 3.10 -15.94
CA LEU A 15 -3.34 4.53 -16.20
C LEU A 15 -4.70 4.86 -16.85
N GLY A 16 -5.18 4.00 -17.75
CA GLY A 16 -6.52 4.10 -18.33
C GLY A 16 -7.62 4.03 -17.28
N LEU A 17 -7.54 3.05 -16.38
CA LEU A 17 -8.46 2.87 -15.27
C LEU A 17 -8.42 4.07 -14.30
N ILE A 18 -7.22 4.47 -13.85
CA ILE A 18 -7.02 5.63 -12.95
C ILE A 18 -7.62 6.91 -13.56
N LYS A 19 -7.45 7.10 -14.87
CA LYS A 19 -8.02 8.25 -15.59
C LYS A 19 -9.55 8.19 -15.59
N LYS A 20 -10.16 7.04 -15.92
CA LYS A 20 -11.62 6.90 -15.93
C LYS A 20 -12.25 7.06 -14.56
N MET A 21 -11.62 6.52 -13.53
CA MET A 21 -12.05 6.68 -12.14
C MET A 21 -11.82 8.09 -11.61
N ASN A 22 -11.03 8.92 -12.29
CA ASN A 22 -10.66 10.25 -11.82
C ASN A 22 -10.09 10.23 -10.38
N ILE A 23 -9.13 9.33 -10.12
CA ILE A 23 -8.51 9.13 -8.79
C ILE A 23 -7.01 9.48 -8.77
N LYS A 24 -6.47 10.04 -9.85
CA LYS A 24 -5.04 10.36 -9.96
C LYS A 24 -4.53 11.18 -8.77
N ASP A 25 -5.19 12.29 -8.46
CA ASP A 25 -4.73 13.20 -7.41
C ASP A 25 -4.82 12.56 -6.02
N LYS A 26 -5.83 11.70 -5.81
CA LYS A 26 -5.98 10.92 -4.58
C LYS A 26 -4.85 9.92 -4.40
N ILE A 27 -4.51 9.16 -5.44
CA ILE A 27 -3.37 8.23 -5.43
C ILE A 27 -2.07 8.99 -5.13
N ILE A 28 -1.85 10.16 -5.75
CA ILE A 28 -0.64 10.95 -5.52
C ILE A 28 -0.59 11.46 -4.07
N LYS A 29 -1.70 11.99 -3.56
CA LYS A 29 -1.79 12.49 -2.19
C LYS A 29 -1.48 11.38 -1.19
N MET A 30 -2.16 10.25 -1.31
CA MET A 30 -1.95 9.10 -0.44
C MET A 30 -0.54 8.54 -0.53
N SER A 31 0.01 8.40 -1.74
CA SER A 31 1.39 7.92 -1.91
C SER A 31 2.38 8.83 -1.19
N LYS A 32 2.18 10.15 -1.22
CA LYS A 32 3.02 11.11 -0.48
C LYS A 32 2.86 10.96 1.03
N GLU A 33 1.63 10.89 1.53
CA GLU A 33 1.35 10.70 2.96
C GLU A 33 1.95 9.38 3.47
N GLN A 34 1.76 8.29 2.73
CA GLN A 34 2.29 6.97 3.05
C GLN A 34 3.82 6.96 3.05
N MET A 35 4.47 7.65 2.11
CA MET A 35 5.93 7.81 2.07
C MET A 35 6.45 8.60 3.28
N GLN A 36 5.77 9.69 3.65
CA GLN A 36 6.16 10.52 4.79
C GLN A 36 6.00 9.77 6.12
N LEU A 37 4.87 9.09 6.31
CA LEU A 37 4.59 8.29 7.49
C LEU A 37 5.53 7.10 7.61
N SER A 38 5.81 6.39 6.51
CA SER A 38 6.80 5.30 6.48
C SER A 38 8.20 5.81 6.85
N ALA A 39 8.62 6.94 6.28
CA ALA A 39 9.92 7.53 6.61
C ALA A 39 10.00 7.96 8.08
N LYS A 40 8.93 8.52 8.63
CA LYS A 40 8.85 8.88 10.05
C LYS A 40 8.92 7.63 10.95
N LYS A 41 8.20 6.57 10.60
CA LYS A 41 8.23 5.29 11.31
C LYS A 41 9.64 4.66 11.29
N ASP A 42 10.32 4.69 10.15
CA ASP A 42 11.71 4.25 10.04
C ASP A 42 12.66 5.06 10.95
N MET A 43 12.46 6.38 11.05
CA MET A 43 13.24 7.23 11.96
C MET A 43 12.98 6.87 13.43
N LEU A 44 11.73 6.63 13.81
CA LEU A 44 11.35 6.23 15.16
C LEU A 44 11.97 4.88 15.55
N PHE A 45 12.01 3.91 14.64
CA PHE A 45 12.70 2.65 14.91
C PHE A 45 14.21 2.82 15.05
N ARG A 46 14.84 3.67 14.23
CA ARG A 46 16.27 4.00 14.41
C ARG A 46 16.54 4.68 15.74
N GLU A 47 15.66 5.59 16.15
CA GLU A 47 15.73 6.23 17.46
C GLU A 47 15.59 5.19 18.58
N LEU A 48 14.59 4.32 18.49
CA LEU A 48 14.37 3.22 19.45
C LEU A 48 15.61 2.35 19.61
N TYR A 49 16.17 1.86 18.50
CA TYR A 49 17.37 1.00 18.54
C TYR A 49 18.61 1.74 19.03
N SER A 50 18.70 3.06 18.79
CA SER A 50 19.81 3.88 19.33
C SER A 50 19.75 4.03 20.86
N ARG A 51 18.57 3.81 21.47
CA ARG A 51 18.38 3.79 22.92
C ARG A 51 18.70 2.44 23.56
N ASN A 52 18.99 1.40 22.77
CA ASN A 52 19.44 0.13 23.34
C ASN A 52 20.82 0.31 24.01
N GLU A 53 20.87 0.12 25.33
CA GLU A 53 22.11 0.22 26.09
C GLU A 53 23.10 -0.89 25.71
N ASN A 54 22.59 -2.04 25.27
CA ASN A 54 23.40 -3.17 24.83
C ASN A 54 23.64 -3.13 23.32
N LYS A 55 24.71 -2.46 22.88
CA LYS A 55 25.01 -2.25 21.46
C LYS A 55 25.44 -3.49 20.69
N ASP A 56 25.86 -4.54 21.39
CA ASP A 56 26.29 -5.81 20.79
C ASP A 56 25.15 -6.82 20.69
N GLU A 57 23.95 -6.47 21.17
CA GLU A 57 22.77 -7.33 21.10
C GLU A 57 22.14 -7.30 19.71
N ASP A 58 21.89 -8.48 19.14
CA ASP A 58 21.15 -8.62 17.90
C ASP A 58 19.70 -8.12 18.08
N ILE A 59 19.24 -7.29 17.14
CA ILE A 59 17.86 -6.78 17.15
C ILE A 59 16.92 -7.89 16.66
N THR A 60 16.50 -8.74 17.60
CA THR A 60 15.44 -9.73 17.41
C THR A 60 14.06 -9.12 17.66
N GLU A 61 13.00 -9.86 17.34
CA GLU A 61 11.63 -9.45 17.65
C GLU A 61 11.41 -9.26 19.17
N GLU A 62 11.96 -10.16 20.00
CA GLU A 62 11.88 -10.04 21.46
C GLU A 62 12.57 -8.77 21.97
N VAL A 63 13.75 -8.45 21.44
CA VAL A 63 14.49 -7.22 21.78
C VAL A 63 13.70 -5.98 21.33
N ALA A 64 13.14 -5.99 20.12
CA ALA A 64 12.30 -4.91 19.64
C ALA A 64 11.06 -4.71 20.53
N MET A 65 10.38 -5.78 20.94
CA MET A 65 9.23 -5.71 21.86
C MET A 65 9.64 -5.17 23.24
N ARG A 66 10.77 -5.62 23.78
CA ARG A 66 11.31 -5.12 25.05
C ARG A 66 11.56 -3.61 24.97
N LEU A 67 12.27 -3.15 23.94
CA LEU A 67 12.57 -1.73 23.73
C LEU A 67 11.29 -0.89 23.57
N LEU A 68 10.29 -1.40 22.84
CA LEU A 68 8.99 -0.73 22.72
C LEU A 68 8.26 -0.59 24.06
N ASN A 69 8.33 -1.62 24.92
CA ASN A 69 7.74 -1.57 26.26
C ASN A 69 8.49 -0.61 27.19
N GLU A 70 9.81 -0.49 27.04
CA GLU A 70 10.65 0.44 27.81
C GLU A 70 10.49 1.89 27.33
N HIS A 71 10.19 2.11 26.05
CA HIS A 71 10.01 3.42 25.42
C HIS A 71 8.58 3.61 24.89
N VAL A 72 7.62 3.64 25.83
CA VAL A 72 6.18 3.75 25.56
C VAL A 72 5.82 4.98 24.72
N ASP A 73 6.58 6.07 24.84
CA ASP A 73 6.41 7.28 24.04
C ASP A 73 6.66 7.03 22.54
N ILE A 74 7.74 6.32 22.21
CA ILE A 74 8.06 5.93 20.83
C ILE A 74 7.05 4.89 20.34
N ALA A 75 6.73 3.90 21.18
CA ALA A 75 5.76 2.86 20.83
C ALA A 75 4.39 3.45 20.48
N LYS A 76 3.92 4.43 21.26
CA LYS A 76 2.68 5.15 20.98
C LYS A 76 2.75 5.89 19.64
N GLN A 77 3.84 6.60 19.35
CA GLN A 77 3.99 7.30 18.06
C GLN A 77 4.01 6.34 16.87
N ILE A 78 4.64 5.17 17.00
CA ILE A 78 4.62 4.13 15.97
C ILE A 78 3.19 3.62 15.77
N SER A 79 2.48 3.32 16.86
CA SER A 79 1.08 2.88 16.82
C SER A 79 0.15 3.91 16.20
N ASP A 80 0.32 5.21 16.53
CA ASP A 80 -0.48 6.29 15.96
C ASP A 80 -0.25 6.40 14.43
N ILE A 81 0.99 6.22 13.98
CA ILE A 81 1.30 6.15 12.54
C ILE A 81 0.61 4.96 11.87
N ASP A 82 0.62 3.79 12.51
CA ASP A 82 -0.01 2.58 11.97
C ASP A 82 -1.53 2.72 11.85
N VAL A 83 -2.18 3.35 12.82
CA VAL A 83 -3.61 3.67 12.74
C VAL A 83 -3.88 4.57 11.55
N VAL A 84 -3.14 5.68 11.40
CA VAL A 84 -3.33 6.60 10.26
C VAL A 84 -3.09 5.92 8.92
N LEU A 85 -2.08 5.06 8.82
CA LEU A 85 -1.79 4.29 7.61
C LEU A 85 -2.92 3.32 7.27
N ASN A 86 -3.48 2.63 8.26
CA ASN A 86 -4.60 1.70 8.07
C ASN A 86 -5.88 2.44 7.67
N ASP A 87 -6.22 3.52 8.36
CA ASP A 87 -7.40 4.34 8.07
C ASP A 87 -7.33 4.89 6.64
N SER A 88 -6.16 5.43 6.25
CA SER A 88 -5.93 5.93 4.89
C SER A 88 -6.10 4.82 3.83
N GLY A 89 -5.65 3.60 4.15
CA GLY A 89 -5.80 2.45 3.27
C GLY A 89 -7.27 2.02 3.09
N ILE A 90 -8.04 2.04 4.18
CA ILE A 90 -9.48 1.72 4.17
C ILE A 90 -10.26 2.77 3.39
N GLU A 91 -10.03 4.06 3.66
CA GLU A 91 -10.69 5.17 2.94
C GLU A 91 -10.51 4.98 1.43
N PHE A 92 -9.27 4.77 0.99
CA PHE A 92 -8.95 4.57 -0.42
C PHE A 92 -9.60 3.35 -1.06
N ALA A 93 -9.68 2.24 -0.33
CA ALA A 93 -10.39 1.07 -0.80
C ALA A 93 -11.87 1.41 -1.04
N PHE A 94 -12.51 2.10 -0.11
CA PHE A 94 -13.89 2.57 -0.28
C PHE A 94 -14.06 3.50 -1.48
N ASP A 95 -13.19 4.50 -1.65
CA ASP A 95 -13.26 5.40 -2.81
C ASP A 95 -13.12 4.69 -4.15
N ILE A 96 -12.36 3.60 -4.18
CA ILE A 96 -12.25 2.77 -5.37
C ILE A 96 -13.55 1.99 -5.58
N ILE A 97 -14.03 1.30 -4.54
CA ILE A 97 -15.25 0.47 -4.60
C ILE A 97 -16.45 1.31 -5.06
N GLU A 98 -16.63 2.50 -4.50
CA GLU A 98 -17.72 3.41 -4.85
C GLU A 98 -17.71 3.79 -6.34
N LYS A 99 -16.53 3.81 -6.97
CA LYS A 99 -16.36 4.16 -8.37
C LYS A 99 -16.40 2.96 -9.32
N LEU A 100 -16.25 1.73 -8.81
CA LEU A 100 -16.23 0.52 -9.63
C LEU A 100 -17.47 0.37 -10.53
N PRO A 101 -18.72 0.64 -10.08
CA PRO A 101 -19.89 0.51 -10.93
C PRO A 101 -19.83 1.38 -12.20
N GLU A 102 -19.18 2.54 -12.14
CA GLU A 102 -19.05 3.46 -13.28
C GLU A 102 -18.00 3.00 -14.30
N VAL A 103 -17.05 2.16 -13.88
CA VAL A 103 -15.91 1.73 -14.69
C VAL A 103 -15.80 0.21 -14.83
N GLU A 104 -16.83 -0.54 -14.45
CA GLU A 104 -16.85 -2.01 -14.30
C GLU A 104 -16.15 -2.74 -15.45
N LYS A 105 -16.53 -2.46 -16.70
CA LYS A 105 -15.92 -3.09 -17.88
C LYS A 105 -14.41 -2.83 -17.99
N GLU A 106 -13.97 -1.60 -17.76
CA GLU A 106 -12.54 -1.26 -17.82
C GLU A 106 -11.79 -1.88 -16.64
N PHE A 107 -12.43 -1.92 -15.47
CA PHE A 107 -11.89 -2.55 -14.29
C PHE A 107 -11.64 -4.03 -14.52
N ASN A 108 -12.67 -4.79 -14.92
CA ASN A 108 -12.57 -6.23 -15.17
C ASN A 108 -11.48 -6.54 -16.21
N LYS A 109 -11.42 -5.79 -17.30
CA LYS A 109 -10.37 -5.89 -18.31
C LYS A 109 -8.96 -5.61 -17.77
N THR A 110 -8.83 -4.58 -16.93
CA THR A 110 -7.55 -4.21 -16.31
C THR A 110 -7.06 -5.29 -15.36
N MET A 111 -7.94 -5.78 -14.48
CA MET A 111 -7.61 -6.85 -13.53
C MET A 111 -7.33 -8.17 -14.23
N ALA A 112 -8.13 -8.55 -15.23
CA ALA A 112 -7.88 -9.70 -16.08
C ALA A 112 -6.48 -9.64 -16.73
N THR A 113 -6.09 -8.45 -17.21
CA THR A 113 -4.75 -8.22 -17.79
C THR A 113 -3.63 -8.36 -16.76
N ILE A 114 -3.82 -7.86 -15.54
CA ILE A 114 -2.82 -7.91 -14.47
C ILE A 114 -2.59 -9.34 -13.99
N TYR A 115 -3.69 -10.07 -13.76
CA TYR A 115 -3.66 -11.41 -13.17
C TYR A 115 -3.52 -12.52 -14.21
N GLY A 116 -3.65 -12.19 -15.50
CA GLY A 116 -3.52 -13.15 -16.59
C GLY A 116 -4.70 -14.13 -16.66
N VAL A 117 -5.90 -13.64 -16.33
CA VAL A 117 -7.16 -14.41 -16.32
C VAL A 117 -8.15 -13.83 -17.32
N LYS A 118 -9.29 -14.46 -17.54
CA LYS A 118 -10.37 -13.91 -18.38
C LYS A 118 -11.17 -12.85 -17.60
N GLU A 119 -11.76 -11.89 -18.32
CA GLU A 119 -12.61 -10.84 -17.72
C GLU A 119 -13.78 -11.43 -16.91
N LYS A 120 -14.39 -12.49 -17.43
CA LYS A 120 -15.48 -13.21 -16.76
C LYS A 120 -15.08 -13.81 -15.40
N GLU A 121 -13.81 -14.19 -15.24
CA GLU A 121 -13.30 -14.70 -13.95
C GLU A 121 -13.14 -13.57 -12.92
N ILE A 122 -13.11 -12.31 -13.33
CA ILE A 122 -13.14 -11.15 -12.43
C ILE A 122 -14.58 -10.79 -12.06
N GLU A 123 -15.48 -10.84 -13.04
CA GLU A 123 -16.92 -10.55 -12.86
C GLU A 123 -17.60 -11.45 -11.83
N GLU A 124 -17.14 -12.70 -11.72
CA GLU A 124 -17.70 -13.70 -10.81
C GLU A 124 -17.09 -13.64 -9.39
N LYS A 125 -16.17 -12.71 -9.11
CA LYS A 125 -15.52 -12.59 -7.80
C LYS A 125 -16.37 -11.86 -6.77
N GLU A 126 -16.22 -12.27 -5.52
CA GLU A 126 -16.74 -11.55 -4.37
C GLU A 126 -16.04 -10.20 -4.20
N ILE A 127 -16.75 -9.22 -3.63
CA ILE A 127 -16.28 -7.83 -3.57
C ILE A 127 -15.03 -7.68 -2.69
N ASP A 128 -14.90 -8.48 -1.65
CA ASP A 128 -13.72 -8.53 -0.78
C ASP A 128 -12.50 -9.07 -1.53
N GLU A 129 -12.63 -10.12 -2.33
CA GLU A 129 -11.57 -10.59 -3.22
C GLU A 129 -11.14 -9.50 -4.21
N VAL A 130 -12.11 -8.77 -4.78
CA VAL A 130 -11.86 -7.66 -5.69
C VAL A 130 -11.04 -6.56 -5.00
N VAL A 131 -11.39 -6.21 -3.76
CA VAL A 131 -10.66 -5.23 -2.94
C VAL A 131 -9.24 -5.70 -2.65
N GLU A 132 -9.04 -6.96 -2.26
CA GLU A 132 -7.71 -7.52 -2.04
C GLU A 132 -6.85 -7.45 -3.29
N MET A 133 -7.42 -7.77 -4.46
CA MET A 133 -6.70 -7.70 -5.73
C MET A 133 -6.25 -6.27 -6.04
N ILE A 134 -7.12 -5.29 -5.83
CA ILE A 134 -6.81 -3.87 -6.01
C ILE A 134 -5.67 -3.46 -5.08
N MET A 135 -5.81 -3.72 -3.78
CA MET A 135 -4.81 -3.36 -2.79
C MET A 135 -3.47 -4.03 -3.05
N ALA A 136 -3.46 -5.28 -3.52
CA ALA A 136 -2.25 -5.97 -3.91
C ALA A 136 -1.51 -5.25 -5.06
N VAL A 137 -2.24 -4.68 -6.04
CA VAL A 137 -1.63 -3.90 -7.12
C VAL A 137 -0.96 -2.63 -6.57
N PHE A 138 -1.68 -1.85 -5.77
CA PHE A 138 -1.16 -0.59 -5.21
C PHE A 138 -0.02 -0.82 -4.22
N ASN A 139 -0.05 -1.92 -3.46
CA ASN A 139 1.02 -2.30 -2.52
C ASN A 139 2.17 -3.06 -3.20
N SER A 140 2.08 -3.37 -4.48
CA SER A 140 3.15 -4.09 -5.18
C SER A 140 4.43 -3.26 -5.25
N LYS A 141 5.58 -3.93 -5.10
CA LYS A 141 6.90 -3.29 -5.21
C LYS A 141 7.08 -2.57 -6.56
N SER A 142 6.53 -3.13 -7.62
CA SER A 142 6.58 -2.56 -8.97
C SER A 142 5.82 -1.24 -9.07
N PHE A 143 4.61 -1.17 -8.51
CA PHE A 143 3.80 0.05 -8.49
C PHE A 143 4.46 1.12 -7.64
N GLN A 144 4.80 0.80 -6.39
CA GLN A 144 5.50 1.71 -5.48
C GLN A 144 6.84 2.19 -6.06
N GLY A 145 7.58 1.31 -6.74
CA GLY A 145 8.81 1.64 -7.44
C GLY A 145 8.61 2.61 -8.61
N LEU A 146 7.49 2.52 -9.34
CA LEU A 146 7.12 3.48 -10.38
C LEU A 146 6.87 4.87 -9.78
N PHE A 147 6.08 4.97 -8.71
CA PHE A 147 5.80 6.24 -8.03
C PHE A 147 7.05 6.86 -7.43
N LYS A 148 7.90 6.05 -6.80
CA LYS A 148 9.20 6.52 -6.28
C LYS A 148 10.11 7.08 -7.38
N LYS A 149 10.05 6.56 -8.61
CA LYS A 149 10.79 7.10 -9.76
C LYS A 149 10.19 8.40 -10.31
N MET A 150 8.87 8.56 -10.24
CA MET A 150 8.18 9.79 -10.68
C MET A 150 8.32 10.95 -9.69
N ASN A 151 8.54 10.66 -8.40
CA ASN A 151 8.74 11.64 -7.33
C ASN A 151 10.22 12.02 -7.10
N LYS A 152 11.14 11.59 -7.97
CA LYS A 152 12.55 12.02 -7.99
C LYS A 152 12.74 13.13 -9.01
#